data_AF-A0A9D6K7A1-F1
#
_entry.id   AF-A0A9D6K7A1-F1
#
_cell.length_a   1.000
_cell.length_b   1.000
_cell.length_c   1.000
_cell.angle_alpha   90.00
_cell.angle_beta   90.00
_cell.angle_gamma   90.00
#
_symmetry.space_group_name_H-M   'P 1'
#
loop_
_entity.id
_entity.type
_entity.pdbx_description
1 polymer ?
#
loop_
_entity_poly.entity_id
_entity_poly.type
_entity_poly.pdbx_seq_one_letter_code
_entity_poly.pdbx_strand_id
1 'polypeptide(L)'
;MNKNIHIITNSSGNSKIFGLILILIVVSAIYLSYMLLPHYLNYYSFRDIAQAKTKMAQIIKEEQILNDLYKEAKKLDLPLEKEDIIIKR
;
A
#
# COMPACT_ATOMS: atom_id res chain seq x y z
N MET A 1 34.49 -45.19 41.31
CA MET A 1 34.30 -43.72 41.34
C MET A 1 33.60 -43.32 40.06
N ASN A 2 32.30 -43.02 40.11
CA ASN A 2 31.47 -42.79 38.91
C ASN A 2 31.46 -41.29 38.57
N LYS A 3 31.93 -40.92 37.37
CA LYS A 3 32.15 -39.52 36.98
C LYS A 3 30.90 -39.01 36.24
N ASN A 4 30.10 -38.18 36.91
CA ASN A 4 28.95 -37.50 36.30
C ASN A 4 29.44 -36.40 35.35
N ILE A 5 29.12 -36.53 34.07
CA ILE A 5 29.45 -35.55 33.03
C ILE A 5 28.26 -34.57 32.94
N HIS A 6 28.49 -33.34 33.38
CA HIS A 6 27.52 -32.25 33.20
C HIS A 6 27.70 -31.65 31.79
N ILE A 7 26.73 -31.90 30.90
CA ILE A 7 26.69 -31.28 29.58
C ILE A 7 25.96 -29.94 29.74
N ILE A 8 26.72 -28.84 29.77
CA ILE A 8 26.16 -27.49 29.76
C ILE A 8 25.86 -27.14 28.30
N THR A 9 24.61 -27.34 27.87
CA THR A 9 24.17 -26.93 26.53
C THR A 9 23.95 -25.43 26.54
N ASN A 10 24.77 -24.69 25.77
CA ASN A 10 24.64 -23.26 25.61
C ASN A 10 23.53 -22.95 24.58
N SER A 11 22.31 -22.66 25.04
CA SER A 11 21.16 -22.28 24.22
C SER A 11 21.18 -20.81 23.75
N SER A 12 22.19 -20.02 24.13
CA SER A 12 22.19 -18.56 23.92
C SER A 12 22.32 -18.11 22.45
N GLY A 13 22.72 -19.00 21.54
CA GLY A 13 22.77 -18.71 20.10
C GLY A 13 21.38 -18.66 19.45
N ASN A 14 20.50 -19.59 19.81
CA ASN A 14 19.16 -19.72 19.21
C ASN A 14 18.27 -18.50 19.53
N SER A 15 18.36 -17.99 20.75
CA SER A 15 17.57 -16.83 21.20
C SER A 15 17.94 -15.54 20.46
N LYS A 16 19.23 -15.37 20.10
CA LYS A 16 19.70 -14.19 19.36
C LYS A 16 19.26 -14.22 17.89
N ILE A 17 19.30 -15.39 17.27
CA ILE A 17 18.83 -15.57 15.88
C ILE A 17 17.31 -15.35 15.79
N PHE A 18 16.56 -15.88 16.77
CA PHE A 18 15.11 -15.68 16.81
C PHE A 18 14.74 -14.19 16.96
N GLY A 19 15.46 -13.43 17.80
CA GLY A 19 15.26 -12.00 17.94
C GLY A 19 15.50 -11.22 16.64
N LEU A 20 16.56 -11.56 15.90
CA LEU A 20 16.86 -10.93 14.61
C LEU A 20 15.78 -11.23 13.55
N ILE A 21 15.29 -12.47 13.50
CA ILE A 21 14.20 -12.87 12.60
C ILE A 21 12.92 -12.10 12.93
N LEU A 22 12.60 -11.93 14.22
CA LEU A 22 11.40 -11.20 14.64
C LEU A 22 11.50 -9.71 14.25
N ILE A 23 12.66 -9.09 14.44
CA ILE A 23 12.91 -7.72 13.99
C ILE A 23 12.75 -7.60 12.47
N LEU A 24 13.30 -8.55 11.71
CA LEU A 24 13.18 -8.57 10.24
C LEU A 24 11.70 -8.62 9.79
N ILE A 25 10.89 -9.46 10.45
CA ILE A 25 9.46 -9.59 10.16
C ILE A 25 8.73 -8.29 10.46
N VAL A 26 8.98 -7.67 11.61
CA VAL A 26 8.33 -6.40 11.99
C VAL A 26 8.69 -5.28 11.02
N VAL A 27 9.97 -5.12 10.67
CA VAL A 27 10.41 -4.11 9.71
C VAL A 27 9.77 -4.33 8.34
N SER A 28 9.71 -5.58 7.88
CA SER A 28 9.07 -5.93 6.61
C SER A 28 7.58 -5.62 6.61
N ALA A 29 6.88 -5.92 7.70
CA ALA A 29 5.45 -5.62 7.85
C ALA A 29 5.18 -4.11 7.82
N ILE A 30 6.01 -3.32 8.51
CA ILE A 30 5.93 -1.85 8.49
C ILE A 30 6.18 -1.33 7.07
N TYR A 31 7.24 -1.78 6.41
CA TYR A 31 7.57 -1.37 5.04
C TYR A 31 6.42 -1.65 4.06
N LEU A 32 5.87 -2.87 4.09
CA LEU A 32 4.72 -3.23 3.27
C LEU A 32 3.50 -2.37 3.58
N SER A 33 3.25 -2.07 4.86
CA SER A 33 2.14 -1.20 5.27
C SER A 33 2.31 0.21 4.70
N TYR A 34 3.51 0.80 4.80
CA TYR A 34 3.82 2.11 4.23
C TYR A 34 3.74 2.15 2.71
N MET A 35 4.05 1.04 2.03
CA MET A 35 3.99 0.96 0.57
C MET A 35 2.56 0.73 0.06
N LEU A 36 1.75 -0.07 0.78
CA LEU A 36 0.38 -0.41 0.38
C LEU A 36 -0.65 0.66 0.76
N LEU A 37 -0.44 1.38 1.89
CA LEU A 37 -1.31 2.47 2.32
C LEU A 37 -1.56 3.54 1.25
N PRO A 38 -0.53 4.18 0.65
CA PRO A 38 -0.74 5.24 -0.32
C PRO A 38 -1.48 4.74 -1.56
N HIS A 39 -1.25 3.50 -1.98
CA HIS A 39 -1.92 2.94 -3.15
C HIS A 39 -3.43 2.76 -2.92
N TYR A 40 -3.81 2.24 -1.75
CA TYR A 40 -5.21 2.11 -1.37
C TYR A 40 -5.88 3.48 -1.19
N LEU A 41 -5.22 4.41 -0.48
CA LEU A 41 -5.78 5.74 -0.22
C LEU A 41 -5.94 6.55 -1.52
N ASN A 42 -4.96 6.51 -2.43
CA ASN A 42 -5.01 7.23 -3.70
C ASN A 42 -6.18 6.75 -4.58
N TYR A 43 -6.45 5.44 -4.60
CA TYR A 43 -7.59 4.90 -5.34
C TYR A 43 -8.94 5.39 -4.78
N TYR A 44 -9.10 5.39 -3.46
CA TYR A 44 -10.33 5.89 -2.84
C TYR A 44 -10.51 7.39 -3.05
N SER A 45 -9.45 8.19 -2.86
CA SER A 45 -9.49 9.64 -3.11
C SER A 45 -9.84 9.95 -4.57
N PHE A 46 -9.27 9.21 -5.53
CA PHE A 46 -9.62 9.36 -6.94
C PHE A 46 -11.09 9.05 -7.22
N ARG A 47 -11.63 7.99 -6.61
CA ARG A 47 -13.04 7.61 -6.78
C ARG A 47 -13.99 8.70 -6.27
N ASP A 48 -13.69 9.31 -5.13
CA ASP A 48 -14.50 10.38 -4.55
C ASP A 48 -14.45 11.65 -5.41
N ILE A 49 -13.27 12.01 -5.92
CA ILE A 49 -13.07 13.14 -6.85
C ILE A 49 -13.85 12.90 -8.15
N ALA A 50 -13.77 11.68 -8.71
CA ALA A 50 -14.50 11.29 -9.90
C ALA A 50 -16.01 11.42 -9.68
N GLN A 51 -16.52 10.91 -8.57
CA GLN A 51 -17.94 10.96 -8.26
C GLN A 51 -18.44 12.41 -8.07
N ALA A 52 -17.64 13.27 -7.44
CA ALA A 52 -17.94 14.69 -7.30
C ALA A 52 -17.98 15.41 -8.66
N LYS A 53 -17.03 15.13 -9.56
CA LYS A 53 -16.99 15.72 -10.91
C LYS A 53 -18.11 15.18 -11.81
N THR A 54 -18.49 13.91 -11.71
CA THR A 54 -19.64 13.36 -12.46
C THR A 54 -20.96 14.00 -12.05
N LYS A 55 -21.14 14.38 -10.77
CA LYS A 55 -22.31 15.18 -10.35
C LYS A 55 -22.35 16.56 -11.01
N MET A 56 -21.19 17.12 -11.36
CA MET A 56 -21.07 18.36 -12.12
C MET A 56 -21.18 18.18 -13.64
N ALA A 57 -21.26 16.93 -14.13
CA ALA A 57 -21.36 16.62 -15.55
C ALA A 57 -22.65 17.09 -16.24
N GLN A 58 -23.65 17.49 -15.46
CA GLN A 58 -24.85 18.14 -15.98
C GLN A 58 -24.60 19.58 -16.44
N ILE A 59 -23.51 20.20 -15.99
CA ILE A 59 -23.21 21.63 -16.19
C ILE A 59 -21.97 21.80 -17.10
N ILE A 60 -21.03 20.85 -17.07
CA ILE A 60 -19.71 20.95 -17.73
C ILE A 60 -19.64 19.95 -18.89
N LYS A 61 -18.95 20.30 -19.98
CA LYS A 61 -18.71 19.40 -21.11
C LYS A 61 -17.92 18.16 -20.68
N GLU A 62 -18.32 16.97 -21.15
CA GLU A 62 -17.66 15.70 -20.83
C GLU A 62 -16.15 15.70 -21.11
N GLU A 63 -15.72 16.35 -22.18
CA GLU A 63 -14.30 16.45 -22.55
C GLU A 63 -13.45 17.21 -21.49
N GLN A 64 -14.03 18.24 -20.85
CA GLN A 64 -13.36 18.94 -19.76
C GLN A 64 -13.27 18.07 -18.50
N ILE A 65 -14.30 17.27 -18.24
CA ILE A 65 -14.36 16.36 -17.09
C ILE A 65 -13.32 15.26 -17.22
N LEU A 66 -13.19 14.66 -18.40
CA LEU A 66 -12.17 13.67 -18.73
C LEU A 66 -10.75 14.22 -18.56
N ASN A 67 -10.47 15.42 -19.08
CA ASN A 67 -9.15 16.03 -18.95
C ASN A 67 -8.79 16.38 -17.49
N ASP A 68 -9.77 16.83 -16.71
CA ASP A 68 -9.57 17.12 -15.29
C ASP A 68 -9.35 15.85 -14.47
N LEU A 69 -10.15 14.81 -14.72
CA LEU A 69 -9.99 13.51 -14.07
C LEU A 69 -8.62 12.90 -14.38
N TYR A 70 -8.17 12.98 -15.63
CA TYR A 70 -6.84 12.52 -16.02
C TYR A 70 -5.72 13.29 -15.30
N LYS A 71 -5.87 14.61 -15.10
CA LYS A 71 -4.90 15.40 -14.32
C LYS A 71 -4.87 14.99 -12.85
N GLU A 72 -6.03 14.73 -12.24
CA GLU A 72 -6.10 14.27 -10.85
C GLU A 72 -5.55 12.85 -10.68
N ALA A 73 -5.81 11.94 -11.64
CA ALA A 73 -5.19 10.62 -11.68
C ALA A 73 -3.66 10.69 -11.67
N LYS A 74 -3.09 11.57 -12.51
CA LYS A 74 -1.64 11.80 -12.54
C LYS A 74 -1.09 12.39 -11.25
N LYS A 75 -1.80 13.30 -10.59
CA LYS A 75 -1.38 13.85 -9.29
C LYS A 75 -1.36 12.78 -8.19
N LEU A 76 -2.25 11.79 -8.28
CA LEU A 76 -2.35 10.66 -7.35
C LEU A 76 -1.43 9.49 -7.75
N ASP A 77 -0.55 9.69 -8.73
CA ASP A 77 0.37 8.67 -9.26
C ASP A 77 -0.33 7.36 -9.64
N LEU A 78 -1.57 7.49 -10.15
CA LEU A 78 -2.36 6.36 -10.60
C LEU A 78 -2.01 6.04 -12.06
N PRO A 79 -1.70 4.78 -12.40
CA PRO A 79 -1.42 4.36 -13.77
C PRO A 79 -2.73 4.20 -14.56
N LEU A 80 -3.39 5.33 -14.83
CA LEU A 80 -4.66 5.38 -15.58
C LEU A 80 -4.47 6.14 -16.89
N GLU A 81 -4.89 5.54 -17.99
CA GLU A 81 -4.97 6.18 -19.30
C GLU A 81 -6.32 6.89 -19.46
N LYS A 82 -6.44 7.79 -20.45
CA LYS A 82 -7.71 8.52 -20.65
C LYS A 82 -8.83 7.56 -21.06
N GLU A 83 -8.46 6.50 -21.77
CA GLU A 83 -9.37 5.45 -22.22
C GLU A 83 -9.96 4.61 -21.06
N ASP A 84 -9.25 4.53 -19.93
CA ASP A 84 -9.71 3.79 -18.74
C ASP A 84 -10.85 4.51 -18.00
N ILE A 85 -11.07 5.79 -18.29
CA ILE A 85 -12.08 6.64 -17.63
C ILE A 85 -13.39 6.54 -18.41
N ILE A 86 -14.23 5.56 -18.05
CA ILE A 86 -15.54 5.36 -18.66
C ILE A 86 -16.63 6.11 -17.87
N ILE A 87 -17.21 7.14 -18.49
CA ILE A 87 -18.39 7.84 -17.94
C ILE A 87 -19.63 7.05 -18.35
N LYS A 88 -20.25 6.33 -17.40
CA LYS A 88 -21.57 5.70 -17.60
C LYS A 88 -22.65 6.62 -17.06
N ARG A 89 -23.66 6.90 -17.90
CA ARG A 89 -24.85 7.69 -17.57
C ARG A 89 -25.95 6.83 -16.96
#